data_AF-B4DAK6-F1
#
_entry.id   AF-B4DAK6-F1
#
_cell.length_a   1.000
_cell.length_b   1.000
_cell.length_c   1.000
_cell.angle_alpha   90.00
_cell.angle_beta   90.00
_cell.angle_gamma   90.00
#
_symmetry.space_group_name_H-M   'P 1'
#
loop_
_entity.id
_entity.type
_entity.pdbx_description
1 polymer ?
#
loop_
_entity_poly.entity_id
_entity_poly.type
_entity_poly.pdbx_seq_one_letter_code
_entity_poly.pdbx_strand_id
1 'polypeptide(L)'
;MVTRAVGHRSLAIEGAGRYLCRVSFDALLKEVEALDATARRKLIAYMITLEDRRQTEYAEKLAQKIDDQTPGKWLTVEQCERELGLED
;
A
#
# COMPACT_ATOMS: atom_id res chain seq x y z
N MET A 1 -27.30 44.29 -5.31
CA MET A 1 -26.69 43.12 -5.99
C MET A 1 -25.53 42.64 -5.14
N VAL A 2 -25.51 41.33 -4.91
CA VAL A 2 -24.79 40.64 -3.82
C VAL A 2 -23.29 40.46 -4.12
N THR A 3 -22.55 40.47 -3.02
CA THR A 3 -21.11 40.43 -2.73
C THR A 3 -20.34 39.15 -3.11
N ARG A 4 -19.00 39.28 -3.29
CA ARG A 4 -17.90 38.61 -2.52
C ARG A 4 -16.60 38.54 -3.36
N ALA A 5 -15.50 39.17 -2.94
CA ALA A 5 -14.58 38.81 -1.85
C ALA A 5 -13.84 37.49 -2.08
N VAL A 6 -12.75 37.54 -2.85
CA VAL A 6 -11.70 36.49 -2.90
C VAL A 6 -10.84 36.66 -1.65
N GLY A 7 -11.31 36.06 -0.56
CA GLY A 7 -10.60 36.02 0.72
C GLY A 7 -9.66 34.82 0.79
N HIS A 8 -8.36 35.11 0.88
CA HIS A 8 -7.34 34.22 1.40
C HIS A 8 -7.81 33.49 2.67
N ARG A 9 -7.81 32.16 2.64
CA ARG A 9 -7.80 31.28 3.84
C ARG A 9 -6.89 30.10 3.48
N SER A 10 -5.64 30.11 3.94
CA SER A 10 -5.20 29.51 5.22
C SER A 10 -5.71 28.08 5.34
N LEU A 11 -4.94 27.13 4.79
CA LEU A 11 -5.11 25.70 5.06
C LEU A 11 -4.43 25.41 6.40
N ALA A 12 -5.20 25.57 7.46
CA ALA A 12 -4.87 25.08 8.78
C ALA A 12 -4.75 23.54 8.72
N ILE A 13 -3.59 23.07 9.17
CA ILE A 13 -3.27 21.66 9.37
C ILE A 13 -3.91 21.25 10.70
N GLU A 14 -5.24 21.03 10.72
CA GLU A 14 -5.92 20.49 11.90
C GLU A 14 -7.01 19.52 11.47
N GLY A 15 -6.87 18.24 11.87
CA GLY A 15 -7.96 17.26 11.83
C GLY A 15 -7.70 16.03 10.96
N ALA A 16 -6.75 15.20 11.39
CA ALA A 16 -6.41 13.88 10.85
C ALA A 16 -7.49 12.79 11.02
N GLY A 17 -8.79 13.10 10.85
CA GLY A 17 -9.87 12.17 11.20
C GLY A 17 -11.06 12.04 10.24
N ARG A 18 -11.11 12.76 9.11
CA ARG A 18 -12.34 12.85 8.31
C ARG A 18 -12.20 12.84 6.78
N TYR A 19 -11.01 12.57 6.24
CA TYR A 19 -10.78 12.52 4.78
C TYR A 19 -10.59 11.11 4.20
N LEU A 20 -10.78 10.05 5.00
CA LEU A 20 -10.99 8.70 4.50
C LEU A 20 -12.45 8.48 4.07
N CYS A 21 -13.08 9.47 3.44
CA CYS A 21 -14.25 9.20 2.63
C CYS A 21 -13.76 8.30 1.50
N ARG A 22 -14.00 7.00 1.66
CA ARG A 22 -13.66 5.88 0.77
C ARG A 22 -13.74 6.32 -0.69
N VAL A 23 -12.64 6.82 -1.23
CA VAL A 23 -12.52 7.07 -2.67
C VAL A 23 -12.65 5.70 -3.30
N SER A 24 -13.72 5.46 -4.04
CA SER A 24 -13.90 4.19 -4.71
C SER A 24 -12.73 3.98 -5.67
N PHE A 25 -12.38 2.72 -5.92
CA PHE A 25 -11.31 2.42 -6.86
C PHE A 25 -11.58 3.04 -8.24
N ASP A 26 -12.85 3.08 -8.66
CA ASP A 26 -13.28 3.74 -9.90
C ASP A 26 -13.02 5.25 -9.91
N ALA A 27 -13.15 5.92 -8.78
CA ALA A 27 -12.85 7.36 -8.68
C ALA A 27 -11.34 7.59 -8.82
N LEU A 28 -10.50 6.73 -8.23
CA LEU A 28 -9.05 6.79 -8.44
C LEU A 28 -8.67 6.53 -9.90
N LEU A 29 -9.34 5.59 -10.56
CA LEU A 29 -9.08 5.27 -11.96
C LEU A 29 -9.32 6.48 -12.88
N LYS A 30 -10.44 7.18 -12.66
CA LYS A 30 -10.78 8.42 -13.40
C LYS A 30 -9.73 9.52 -13.21
N GLU A 31 -9.26 9.72 -11.98
CA GLU A 31 -8.20 10.69 -11.71
C GLU A 31 -6.89 10.31 -12.42
N VAL A 32 -6.53 9.03 -12.45
CA VAL A 32 -5.34 8.52 -13.15
C VAL A 32 -5.46 8.69 -14.67
N GLU A 33 -6.65 8.47 -15.23
CA GLU A 33 -6.93 8.71 -16.65
C GLU A 33 -6.83 10.19 -17.03
N ALA A 34 -7.21 11.09 -16.12
CA ALA A 34 -7.12 12.54 -16.30
C ALA A 34 -5.69 13.10 -16.22
N LEU A 35 -4.73 12.33 -15.68
CA LEU A 35 -3.33 12.77 -15.57
C LEU A 35 -2.69 13.01 -16.94
N ASP A 36 -1.74 13.95 -17.00
CA ASP A 36 -0.90 14.10 -18.18
C ASP A 36 0.11 12.94 -18.32
N ALA A 37 0.75 12.83 -19.48
CA ALA A 37 1.69 11.73 -19.76
C ALA A 37 2.91 11.71 -18.82
N THR A 38 3.33 12.85 -18.27
CA THR A 38 4.46 12.96 -17.36
C THR A 38 4.06 12.53 -15.94
N ALA A 39 2.91 12.98 -15.47
CA ALA A 39 2.34 12.58 -14.19
C ALA A 39 2.03 11.07 -14.16
N ARG A 40 1.48 10.51 -15.23
CA ARG A 40 1.28 9.06 -15.37
C ARG A 40 2.58 8.26 -15.27
N ARG A 41 3.64 8.71 -15.95
CA ARG A 41 4.97 8.06 -15.88
C ARG A 41 5.54 8.07 -14.46
N LYS A 42 5.41 9.19 -13.74
CA LYS A 42 5.84 9.29 -12.33
C LYS A 42 5.04 8.37 -11.42
N LEU A 43 3.72 8.27 -11.62
CA LEU A 43 2.87 7.38 -10.85
C LEU A 43 3.26 5.91 -11.07
N ILE A 44 3.48 5.49 -12.33
CA ILE A 44 3.93 4.13 -12.65
C ILE A 44 5.27 3.83 -11.97
N ALA A 45 6.25 4.75 -12.08
CA ALA A 45 7.54 4.58 -11.42
C ALA A 45 7.39 4.41 -9.91
N TYR A 46 6.53 5.21 -9.28
CA TYR A 46 6.23 5.10 -7.86
C TYR A 46 5.58 3.76 -7.49
N MET A 47 4.62 3.27 -8.29
CA MET A 47 3.99 1.97 -8.06
C MET A 47 5.00 0.81 -8.16
N ILE A 48 5.95 0.88 -9.10
CA ILE A 48 7.04 -0.10 -9.21
C ILE A 48 7.91 -0.08 -7.94
N THR A 49 8.29 1.10 -7.46
CA THR A 49 9.07 1.22 -6.22
C THR A 49 8.32 0.68 -5.00
N LEU A 50 7.00 0.87 -4.92
CA LEU A 50 6.19 0.31 -3.84
C LEU A 50 6.17 -1.22 -3.88
N GLU A 51 6.02 -1.80 -5.07
CA GLU A 51 6.01 -3.25 -5.23
C GLU A 51 7.39 -3.86 -4.91
N ASP A 52 8.47 -3.22 -5.37
CA ASP A 52 9.85 -3.64 -5.07
C ASP A 52 10.15 -3.62 -3.56
N ARG A 53 9.73 -2.54 -2.87
CA ARG A 53 9.86 -2.45 -1.42
C ARG A 53 9.07 -3.55 -0.71
N ARG A 54 7.85 -3.85 -1.15
CA ARG A 54 7.02 -4.94 -0.60
C ARG A 54 7.73 -6.28 -0.75
N GLN A 55 8.39 -6.53 -1.88
CA GLN A 55 9.16 -7.75 -2.12
C GLN A 55 10.40 -7.83 -1.23
N THR A 56 11.10 -6.71 -1.04
CA THR A 56 12.26 -6.64 -0.15
C THR A 56 11.87 -6.92 1.31
N GLU A 57 10.83 -6.25 1.81
CA GLU A 57 10.31 -6.49 3.17
C GLU A 57 9.81 -7.93 3.36
N TYR A 58 9.23 -8.53 2.31
CA TYR A 58 8.84 -9.94 2.33
C TYR A 58 10.06 -10.87 2.38
N ALA A 59 11.10 -10.60 1.58
CA ALA A 59 12.33 -11.36 1.56
C ALA A 59 13.09 -11.28 2.89
N GLU A 60 13.14 -10.09 3.51
CA GLU A 60 13.73 -9.89 4.85
C GLU A 60 13.01 -10.71 5.93
N LYS A 61 11.66 -10.70 5.91
CA LYS A 61 10.86 -11.53 6.81
C LYS A 61 11.11 -13.02 6.58
N LEU A 62 11.30 -13.44 5.34
CA LEU A 62 11.60 -14.83 5.01
C LEU A 62 12.98 -15.23 5.51
N ALA A 63 13.99 -14.39 5.28
CA ALA A 63 15.35 -14.60 5.80
C ALA A 63 15.35 -14.74 7.32
N GLN A 64 14.62 -13.86 8.02
CA GLN A 64 14.48 -13.92 9.48
C GLN A 64 13.85 -15.25 9.95
N LYS A 65 12.89 -15.80 9.21
CA LYS A 65 12.27 -17.10 9.53
C LYS A 65 13.21 -18.28 9.27
N ILE A 66 13.99 -18.23 8.18
CA ILE A 66 14.98 -19.26 7.83
C ILE A 66 16.10 -19.30 8.87
N ASP A 67 16.57 -18.13 9.30
CA ASP A 67 17.65 -17.99 10.29
C ASP A 67 17.17 -18.22 11.74
N ASP A 68 15.86 -18.39 11.97
CA ASP A 68 15.32 -18.59 13.32
C ASP A 68 15.68 -19.99 13.85
N GLN A 69 16.67 -20.04 14.74
CA GLN A 69 17.13 -21.27 15.37
C GLN A 69 16.27 -21.71 16.57
N THR A 70 15.15 -21.04 16.84
CA THR A 70 14.28 -21.38 17.98
C THR A 70 13.41 -22.60 17.63
N PRO A 71 13.65 -23.78 18.23
CA PRO A 71 12.96 -25.01 17.81
C PRO A 71 11.44 -24.96 18.00
N GLY A 72 10.95 -24.19 18.97
CA GLY A 72 9.51 -24.02 19.24
C GLY A 72 8.74 -23.23 18.18
N LYS A 73 9.43 -22.64 17.20
CA LYS A 73 8.79 -21.92 16.07
C LYS A 73 8.82 -22.71 14.76
N TRP A 74 9.43 -23.89 14.77
CA TRP A 74 9.49 -24.75 13.59
C TRP A 74 8.19 -25.52 13.44
N LEU A 75 7.75 -25.68 12.21
CA LEU A 75 6.64 -26.56 11.89
C LEU A 75 7.12 -28.01 11.87
N THR A 76 6.26 -28.91 12.32
CA THR A 76 6.41 -30.35 12.06
C THR A 76 6.20 -30.64 10.57
N VAL A 77 6.66 -31.82 10.12
CA VAL A 77 6.55 -32.22 8.71
C VAL A 77 5.08 -32.24 8.28
N GLU A 78 4.22 -32.79 9.12
CA GLU A 78 2.78 -32.91 8.91
C GLU A 78 2.11 -31.53 8.84
N GLN A 79 2.54 -30.58 9.67
CA GLN A 79 2.07 -29.19 9.59
C GLN A 79 2.51 -28.50 8.29
N CYS A 80 3.72 -28.80 7.81
CA CYS A 80 4.23 -28.25 6.57
C CYS A 80 3.46 -28.78 5.36
N GLU A 81 3.20 -30.09 5.31
CA GLU A 81 2.43 -30.74 4.26
C GLU A 81 1.01 -30.16 4.18
N ARG A 82 0.36 -29.92 5.32
CA ARG A 82 -0.96 -29.28 5.38
C ARG A 82 -0.98 -27.86 4.81
N GLU A 83 -0.03 -27.02 5.23
CA GLU A 83 0.04 -25.62 4.80
C GLU A 83 0.41 -25.51 3.30
N LEU A 84 1.16 -26.48 2.78
CA LEU A 84 1.52 -26.57 1.36
C LEU A 84 0.45 -27.26 0.50
N GLY A 85 -0.61 -27.80 1.10
CA GLY A 85 -1.64 -28.56 0.39
C GLY A 85 -1.11 -29.84 -0.24
N LEU A 86 -0.13 -30.47 0.42
CA LEU A 86 0.54 -31.71 0.00
C LEU A 86 0.04 -32.93 0.81
N GLU A 87 -0.97 -32.77 1.65
CA GLU A 87 -1.65 -33.90 2.30
C GLU A 87 -2.39 -34.73 1.23
N ASP A 88 -2.02 -36.00 1.09
CA ASP A 88 -2.70 -36.99 0.22
C ASP A 88 -4.17 -37.23 0.60
#